data_AF-A0AAZ3PGE9-F1
#
_entry.id   AF-A0AAZ3PGE9-F1
#
_cell.length_a   1.000
_cell.length_b   1.000
_cell.length_c   1.000
_cell.angle_alpha   90.00
_cell.angle_beta   90.00
_cell.angle_gamma   90.00
#
_symmetry.space_group_name_H-M   'P 1'
#
loop_
_entity.id
_entity.type
_entity.pdbx_description
1 polymer ?
#
loop_
_entity_poly.entity_id
_entity_poly.type
_entity_poly.pdbx_seq_one_letter_code
_entity_poly.pdbx_strand_id
1 'polypeptide(L)'
;MDRNDETIPEHPNNSNIRCSPQDKRCIQKTLARHPAKSTNQRSNNAREDPKAALASCRAELQRALDRLVSNTRTHEDLYSIPIPNCDKNGDFHAKQCQPARDGQRGKCWCVDQKTGMRLPGPLELRGELDCHQLMTATMRE
;
A
#
# COMPACT_ATOMS: atom_id res chain seq x y z
N MET A 1 45.02 37.53 1.79
CA MET A 1 43.92 37.71 2.75
C MET A 1 42.67 38.02 1.94
N ASP A 2 41.66 37.19 1.78
CA ASP A 2 41.35 35.83 2.24
C ASP A 2 40.38 35.19 1.25
N ARG A 3 40.46 33.87 1.18
CA ARG A 3 39.64 32.95 0.40
C ARG A 3 38.70 32.29 1.39
N ASN A 4 37.39 32.30 1.13
CA ASN A 4 36.37 31.41 1.71
C ASN A 4 35.18 31.49 0.72
N ASP A 5 35.06 30.63 -0.29
CA ASP A 5 34.46 29.28 -0.22
C ASP A 5 33.44 29.13 0.91
N GLU A 6 32.15 29.15 0.57
CA GLU A 6 31.15 28.44 1.35
C GLU A 6 29.97 28.04 0.45
N THR A 7 30.15 26.85 -0.10
CA THR A 7 29.16 25.75 -0.14
C THR A 7 27.73 26.10 -0.51
N ILE A 8 27.34 25.68 -1.72
CA ILE A 8 25.96 25.43 -2.14
C ILE A 8 25.32 24.49 -1.10
N PRO A 9 24.31 24.92 -0.32
CA PRO A 9 23.48 23.99 0.42
C PRO A 9 22.48 23.43 -0.60
N GLU A 10 22.88 22.36 -1.29
CA GLU A 10 21.97 21.43 -1.97
C GLU A 10 21.10 20.80 -0.87
N HIS A 11 20.07 21.52 -0.44
CA HIS A 11 19.08 21.03 0.52
C HIS A 11 17.99 20.24 -0.22
N PRO A 12 17.49 19.18 0.42
CA PRO A 12 17.28 17.87 -0.17
C PRO A 12 16.16 17.92 -1.21
N ASN A 13 16.35 17.19 -2.32
CA ASN A 13 15.27 16.84 -3.22
C ASN A 13 14.26 15.93 -2.49
N ASN A 14 13.37 16.53 -1.70
CA ASN A 14 12.19 15.88 -1.17
C ASN A 14 10.97 16.41 -1.92
N SER A 15 10.64 15.73 -3.02
CA SER A 15 9.55 16.01 -3.95
C SER A 15 8.13 15.89 -3.34
N ASN A 16 7.98 15.90 -2.02
CA ASN A 16 6.69 15.76 -1.33
C ASN A 16 6.25 17.01 -0.53
N ILE A 17 6.95 18.15 -0.61
CA ILE A 17 6.52 19.39 0.05
C ILE A 17 5.46 20.09 -0.80
N ARG A 18 4.24 20.27 -0.27
CA ARG A 18 3.14 21.03 -0.92
C ARG A 18 3.55 22.51 -1.03
N CYS A 19 3.57 23.05 -2.25
CA CYS A 19 3.83 24.48 -2.48
C CYS A 19 2.80 25.37 -1.76
N SER A 20 3.25 26.50 -1.20
CA SER A 20 2.36 27.53 -0.66
C SER A 20 1.54 28.18 -1.79
N PRO A 21 0.24 28.52 -1.59
CA PRO A 21 -0.62 29.09 -2.63
C PRO A 21 -0.12 30.41 -3.25
N GLN A 22 0.75 31.12 -2.52
CA GLN A 22 1.29 32.42 -2.93
C GLN A 22 2.56 32.28 -3.79
N ASP A 23 3.22 31.12 -3.73
CA ASP A 23 4.46 30.87 -4.48
C ASP A 23 4.17 30.31 -5.87
N LYS A 24 3.86 31.23 -6.79
CA LYS A 24 3.55 30.93 -8.19
C LYS A 24 4.71 30.21 -8.90
N ARG A 25 5.96 30.44 -8.47
CA ARG A 25 7.14 29.82 -9.10
C ARG A 25 7.32 28.37 -8.68
N CYS A 26 7.02 28.03 -7.42
CA CYS A 26 6.98 26.64 -6.96
C CYS A 26 5.90 25.85 -7.72
N ILE A 27 4.67 26.38 -7.79
CA ILE A 27 3.54 25.74 -8.46
C ILE A 27 3.84 25.47 -9.94
N GLN A 28 4.39 26.46 -10.64
CA GLN A 28 4.72 26.34 -12.06
C GLN A 28 5.81 25.29 -12.34
N LYS A 29 6.82 25.18 -11.47
CA LYS A 29 7.85 24.14 -11.56
C LYS A 29 7.29 22.72 -11.34
N THR A 30 6.26 22.57 -10.51
CA THR A 30 5.59 21.27 -10.28
C THR A 30 4.71 20.87 -11.46
N LEU A 31 3.95 21.82 -12.02
CA LEU A 31 3.14 21.60 -13.23
C LEU A 31 4.00 21.26 -14.46
N ALA A 32 5.20 21.84 -14.57
CA ALA A 32 6.13 21.50 -15.64
C ALA A 32 6.75 20.09 -15.49
N ARG A 33 6.84 19.56 -14.26
CA ARG A 33 7.39 18.23 -13.98
C ARG A 33 6.40 17.09 -14.17
N HIS A 34 5.11 17.36 -13.92
CA HIS A 34 4.03 16.42 -14.24
C HIS A 34 3.16 17.05 -15.33
N PRO A 35 3.41 16.78 -16.63
CA PRO A 35 2.47 17.17 -17.66
C PRO A 35 1.12 16.54 -17.32
N ALA A 36 0.07 17.37 -17.27
CA ALA A 36 -1.30 16.89 -17.11
C ALA A 36 -1.54 15.79 -18.16
N LYS A 37 -1.82 14.56 -17.71
CA LYS A 37 -2.24 13.49 -18.62
C LYS A 37 -3.47 14.00 -19.35
N SER A 38 -3.29 14.25 -20.65
CA SER A 38 -4.35 14.68 -21.56
C SER A 38 -5.51 13.68 -21.48
N THR A 39 -6.66 14.14 -20.99
CA THR A 39 -7.95 13.46 -21.19
C THR A 39 -8.20 13.40 -22.69
N ASN A 40 -7.83 12.29 -23.31
CA ASN A 40 -8.23 11.97 -24.66
C ASN A 40 -9.48 11.09 -24.55
N GLN A 41 -10.65 11.71 -24.57
CA GLN A 41 -11.93 11.02 -24.77
C GLN A 41 -11.94 10.46 -26.19
N ARG A 42 -11.37 9.26 -26.37
CA ARG A 42 -11.59 8.45 -27.55
C ARG A 42 -12.44 7.26 -27.11
N SER A 43 -13.76 7.44 -27.23
CA SER A 43 -14.73 6.35 -27.15
C SER A 43 -14.33 5.27 -28.16
N ASN A 44 -14.09 4.07 -27.65
CA ASN A 44 -14.30 2.84 -28.38
C ASN A 44 -14.85 1.81 -27.38
N ASN A 45 -16.09 1.39 -27.64
CA ASN A 45 -16.76 0.32 -26.93
C ASN A 45 -16.02 -1.01 -27.14
N ALA A 46 -15.44 -1.53 -26.07
CA ALA A 46 -15.24 -2.95 -25.79
C ALA A 46 -15.13 -3.03 -24.25
N ARG A 47 -16.20 -3.35 -23.52
CA ARG A 47 -16.47 -4.72 -23.06
C ARG A 47 -15.16 -5.50 -22.99
N GLU A 48 -14.48 -5.46 -21.86
CA GLU A 48 -14.57 -6.48 -20.80
C GLU A 48 -14.33 -5.76 -19.47
N ASP A 49 -15.20 -5.96 -18.47
CA ASP A 49 -14.79 -5.82 -17.07
C ASP A 49 -14.10 -7.15 -16.75
N PRO A 50 -12.77 -7.23 -16.70
CA PRO A 50 -12.11 -8.43 -16.25
C PRO A 50 -12.03 -8.28 -14.74
N LYS A 51 -13.15 -8.58 -14.07
CA LYS A 51 -13.21 -9.15 -12.72
C LYS A 51 -12.02 -8.70 -11.88
N ALA A 52 -12.04 -7.45 -11.41
CA ALA A 52 -11.08 -6.84 -10.49
C ALA A 52 -9.79 -7.67 -10.39
N ALA A 53 -8.94 -7.59 -11.43
CA ALA A 53 -7.75 -8.43 -11.55
C ALA A 53 -7.11 -8.53 -10.17
N LEU A 54 -7.20 -9.74 -9.60
CA LEU A 54 -6.82 -10.07 -8.24
C LEU A 54 -5.55 -9.32 -7.89
N ALA A 55 -5.72 -8.25 -7.12
CA ALA A 55 -4.68 -7.25 -7.03
C ALA A 55 -3.51 -7.88 -6.27
N SER A 56 -2.30 -7.72 -6.79
CA SER A 56 -1.12 -8.12 -6.03
C SER A 56 -1.13 -7.46 -4.65
N CYS A 57 -0.54 -8.12 -3.65
CA CYS A 57 -0.53 -7.60 -2.29
C CYS A 57 -0.01 -6.17 -2.25
N ARG A 58 1.01 -5.85 -3.06
CA ARG A 58 1.53 -4.48 -3.20
C ARG A 58 0.47 -3.46 -3.64
N ALA A 59 -0.38 -3.81 -4.60
CA ALA A 59 -1.44 -2.93 -5.07
C ALA A 59 -2.55 -2.75 -4.01
N GLU A 60 -2.89 -3.81 -3.26
CA GLU A 60 -3.80 -3.70 -2.12
C GLU A 60 -3.23 -2.86 -0.98
N LEU A 61 -1.96 -3.08 -0.65
CA LEU A 61 -1.25 -2.32 0.36
C LEU A 61 -1.24 -0.83 0.03
N GLN A 62 -0.93 -0.47 -1.22
CA GLN A 62 -0.96 0.93 -1.62
C GLN A 62 -2.35 1.55 -1.46
N ARG A 63 -3.41 0.84 -1.89
CA ARG A 63 -4.80 1.32 -1.70
C ARG A 63 -5.17 1.47 -0.23
N ALA A 64 -4.73 0.55 0.64
CA ALA A 64 -4.96 0.65 2.07
C ALA A 64 -4.25 1.87 2.67
N LEU A 65 -2.99 2.11 2.27
CA LEU A 65 -2.23 3.27 2.70
C LEU A 65 -2.83 4.59 2.22
N ASP A 66 -3.27 4.66 0.97
CA ASP A 66 -3.92 5.86 0.41
C ASP A 66 -5.18 6.22 1.21
N ARG A 67 -5.99 5.22 1.57
CA ARG A 67 -7.18 5.40 2.43
C ARG A 67 -6.83 5.90 3.84
N LEU A 68 -5.74 5.39 4.42
CA LEU A 68 -5.24 5.82 5.73
C LEU A 68 -4.64 7.22 5.72
N VAL A 69 -4.17 7.71 4.57
CA VAL A 69 -3.69 9.09 4.41
C VAL A 69 -4.86 10.05 4.19
N SER A 70 -5.95 9.59 3.56
CA SER A 70 -7.15 10.42 3.34
C SER A 70 -8.04 10.58 4.59
N ASN A 71 -8.06 9.59 5.49
CA ASN A 71 -8.79 9.67 6.76
C ASN A 71 -7.93 10.29 7.88
N THR A 72 -8.54 11.07 8.76
CA THR A 72 -7.90 11.60 9.97
C THR A 72 -7.44 10.47 10.88
N ARG A 73 -6.19 10.47 11.35
CA ARG A 73 -5.58 9.31 12.01
C ARG A 73 -6.11 9.04 13.42
N THR A 74 -7.16 8.23 13.54
CA THR A 74 -7.51 7.59 14.82
C THR A 74 -7.02 6.14 14.83
N HIS A 75 -6.77 5.59 16.02
CA HIS A 75 -6.41 4.18 16.18
C HIS A 75 -7.52 3.24 15.65
N GLU A 76 -8.77 3.73 15.66
CA GLU A 76 -9.94 3.05 15.10
C GLU A 76 -9.88 2.90 13.57
N ASP A 77 -9.24 3.84 12.87
CA ASP A 77 -9.09 3.78 11.40
C ASP A 77 -8.16 2.64 10.96
N LEU A 78 -7.18 2.27 11.79
CA LEU A 78 -6.28 1.15 11.51
C LEU A 78 -6.98 -0.20 11.60
N TYR A 79 -8.07 -0.31 12.37
CA TYR A 79 -8.93 -1.51 12.35
C TYR A 79 -9.94 -1.48 11.21
N SER A 80 -10.39 -0.29 10.82
CA SER A 80 -11.40 -0.09 9.79
C SER A 80 -10.82 -0.23 8.37
N ILE A 81 -9.52 0.06 8.22
CA ILE A 81 -8.79 -0.09 6.95
C ILE A 81 -7.76 -1.22 7.12
N PRO A 82 -8.08 -2.45 6.67
CA PRO A 82 -7.16 -3.57 6.82
C PRO A 82 -5.91 -3.35 5.96
N ILE A 83 -4.74 -3.43 6.59
CA ILE A 83 -3.45 -3.40 5.92
C ILE A 83 -3.00 -4.85 5.68
N PRO A 84 -2.88 -5.31 4.42
CA PRO A 84 -2.39 -6.65 4.14
C PRO A 84 -0.87 -6.72 4.41
N ASN A 85 -0.42 -7.87 4.91
CA ASN A 85 1.00 -8.15 5.10
C ASN A 85 1.59 -8.73 3.81
N CYS A 86 2.52 -8.01 3.19
CA CYS A 86 3.14 -8.42 1.94
C CYS A 86 4.57 -8.91 2.16
N ASP A 87 5.01 -9.84 1.33
CA ASP A 87 6.42 -10.22 1.27
C ASP A 87 7.25 -9.21 0.48
N LYS A 88 8.56 -9.43 0.42
CA LYS A 88 9.50 -8.58 -0.33
C LYS A 88 9.28 -8.57 -1.85
N ASN A 89 8.63 -9.60 -2.38
CA ASN A 89 8.32 -9.73 -3.80
C ASN A 89 7.03 -8.97 -4.17
N GLY A 90 6.24 -8.58 -3.17
CA GLY A 90 4.95 -7.94 -3.34
C GLY A 90 3.78 -8.92 -3.43
N ASP A 91 4.02 -10.20 -3.13
CA ASP A 91 3.01 -11.24 -2.94
C ASP A 91 2.47 -11.18 -1.50
N PHE A 92 1.35 -11.85 -1.23
CA PHE A 92 0.79 -11.93 0.10
C PHE A 92 1.67 -12.82 0.99
N HIS A 93 1.95 -12.36 2.20
CA HIS A 93 2.53 -13.25 3.20
C HIS A 93 1.51 -14.35 3.52
N ALA A 94 1.97 -15.61 3.56
CA ALA A 94 1.07 -16.76 3.77
C ALA A 94 0.28 -16.67 5.08
N LYS A 95 0.78 -15.92 6.08
CA LYS A 95 0.11 -15.63 7.34
C LYS A 95 -0.31 -14.17 7.37
N GLN A 96 -1.60 -13.91 7.51
CA GLN A 96 -2.19 -12.58 7.70
C GLN A 96 -2.70 -12.48 9.13
N CYS A 97 -2.61 -11.28 9.72
CA CYS A 97 -3.04 -11.05 11.10
C CYS A 97 -3.86 -9.77 11.20
N GLN A 98 -4.85 -9.78 12.07
CA GLN A 98 -5.54 -8.57 12.50
C GLN A 98 -4.58 -7.66 13.29
N PRO A 99 -4.77 -6.33 13.22
CA PRO A 99 -4.07 -5.40 14.10
C PRO A 99 -4.41 -5.70 15.57
N ALA A 100 -3.47 -5.45 16.47
CA ALA A 100 -3.69 -5.63 17.91
C ALA A 100 -4.71 -4.63 18.42
N ARG A 101 -5.70 -5.05 19.22
CA ARG A 101 -6.77 -4.21 19.79
C ARG A 101 -6.75 -4.27 21.31
N ASP A 102 -6.79 -3.11 21.97
CA ASP A 102 -6.80 -3.01 23.44
C ASP A 102 -5.66 -3.80 24.13
N GLY A 103 -4.46 -3.77 23.52
CA GLY A 103 -3.29 -4.51 24.01
C GLY A 103 -3.33 -6.02 23.75
N GLN A 104 -4.40 -6.56 23.17
CA GLN A 104 -4.52 -7.95 22.77
C GLN A 104 -3.99 -8.16 21.36
N ARG A 105 -3.18 -9.20 21.16
CA ARG A 105 -2.69 -9.59 19.83
C ARG A 105 -3.87 -9.98 18.94
N GLY A 106 -3.87 -9.48 17.71
CA GLY A 106 -4.90 -9.83 16.73
C GLY A 106 -4.80 -11.29 16.30
N LYS A 107 -5.94 -11.84 15.86
CA LYS A 107 -6.02 -13.20 15.31
C LYS A 107 -5.27 -13.28 13.99
N CYS A 108 -4.65 -14.42 13.72
CA CYS A 108 -4.00 -14.70 12.45
C CYS A 108 -4.70 -15.84 11.70
N TRP A 109 -4.62 -15.81 10.37
CA TRP A 109 -5.12 -16.83 9.45
C TRP A 109 -4.15 -17.02 8.28
N CYS A 110 -4.32 -18.12 7.55
CA CYS A 110 -3.54 -18.38 6.35
C CYS A 110 -4.25 -17.89 5.09
N VAL A 111 -3.46 -17.42 4.14
CA VAL A 111 -3.92 -17.03 2.80
C VAL A 111 -3.03 -17.64 1.74
N ASP A 112 -3.55 -17.78 0.54
CA ASP A 112 -2.77 -18.08 -0.65
C ASP A 112 -1.88 -16.86 -1.02
N GLN A 113 -0.62 -17.12 -1.34
CA GLN A 113 0.39 -16.06 -1.53
C GLN A 113 0.14 -15.23 -2.78
N LYS A 114 -0.50 -15.81 -3.81
CA LYS A 114 -0.73 -15.15 -5.09
C LYS A 114 -2.04 -14.38 -5.11
N THR A 115 -3.03 -14.93 -4.44
CA THR A 115 -4.41 -14.44 -4.47
C THR A 115 -4.80 -13.65 -3.23
N GLY A 116 -4.12 -13.86 -2.11
CA GLY A 116 -4.54 -13.31 -0.80
C GLY A 116 -5.81 -13.94 -0.26
N MET A 117 -6.37 -14.95 -0.96
CA MET A 117 -7.58 -15.64 -0.52
C MET A 117 -7.29 -16.46 0.72
N ARG A 118 -8.16 -16.33 1.73
CA ARG A 118 -8.05 -17.09 2.96
C ARG A 118 -8.21 -18.59 2.69
N LEU A 119 -7.24 -19.36 3.18
CA LEU A 119 -7.31 -20.82 3.15
C LEU A 119 -8.30 -21.34 4.21
N PRO A 120 -9.00 -22.45 3.93
CA PRO A 120 -9.78 -23.16 4.93
C PRO A 120 -8.86 -23.57 6.09
N GLY A 121 -9.18 -23.15 7.31
CA GLY A 121 -8.31 -23.41 8.45
C GLY A 121 -8.73 -22.66 9.72
N PRO A 122 -8.14 -23.03 10.87
CA PRO A 122 -8.41 -22.40 12.15
C PRO A 122 -7.95 -20.93 12.15
N LEU A 123 -8.69 -20.09 12.87
CA LEU A 123 -8.21 -18.75 13.25
C LEU A 123 -7.46 -18.86 14.57
N GLU A 124 -6.18 -18.52 14.57
CA GLU A 124 -5.32 -18.65 15.74
C GLU A 124 -5.19 -17.30 16.46
N LEU A 125 -5.39 -17.27 17.78
CA LEU A 125 -5.16 -16.06 18.59
C LEU A 125 -3.67 -15.77 18.84
N ARG A 126 -2.79 -16.79 18.70
CA ARG A 126 -1.41 -16.73 19.22
C ARG A 126 -0.30 -16.76 18.15
N GLY A 127 -0.66 -16.80 16.87
CA GLY A 127 0.30 -16.67 15.77
C GLY A 127 1.22 -17.88 15.52
N GLU A 128 1.02 -19.00 16.24
CA GLU A 128 1.66 -20.33 16.06
C GLU A 128 1.10 -21.11 14.85
N LEU A 129 0.39 -20.44 13.94
CA LEU A 129 -0.19 -21.07 12.76
C LEU A 129 0.87 -21.38 11.70
N ASP A 130 1.07 -22.67 11.39
CA ASP A 130 1.94 -23.13 10.29
C ASP A 130 1.17 -23.16 8.96
N CYS A 131 1.22 -22.05 8.24
CA CYS A 131 0.55 -21.90 6.95
C CYS A 131 1.16 -22.73 5.81
N HIS A 132 2.36 -23.30 5.99
CA HIS A 132 2.96 -24.16 4.96
C HIS A 132 2.19 -25.47 4.86
N GLN A 133 1.84 -26.06 6.00
CA GLN A 133 1.12 -27.33 6.05
C GLN A 133 -0.31 -27.22 5.51
N LEU A 134 -1.01 -26.12 5.82
CA LEU A 134 -2.36 -25.86 5.28
C LEU A 134 -2.37 -25.70 3.76
N MET A 135 -1.40 -25.00 3.19
CA MET A 135 -1.29 -24.84 1.73
C MET A 135 -1.10 -26.20 1.02
N THR A 136 -0.27 -27.09 1.61
CA THR A 136 -0.04 -28.43 1.04
C THR A 136 -1.27 -29.34 1.13
N ALA A 137 -2.11 -29.16 2.15
CA ALA A 137 -3.37 -29.89 2.29
C ALA A 137 -4.39 -29.42 1.25
N THR A 138 -4.49 -28.10 1.01
CA THR A 138 -5.44 -27.53 0.05
C THR A 138 -5.12 -27.80 -1.42
N MET A 139 -3.87 -28.16 -1.76
CA MET A 139 -3.48 -28.52 -3.14
C MET A 139 -3.58 -30.03 -3.44
N ARG A 140 -4.03 -30.86 -2.48
CA ARG A 140 -4.18 -32.32 -2.64
C ARG A 140 -5.63 -32.79 -2.82
N GLU A 141 -6.58 -31.87 -2.94
CA GLU A 141 -7.96 -32.15 -3.34
C GLU A 141 -8.19 -31.89 -4.83
#